data_AF-G7WP86-F1
#
_entry.id   AF-G7WP86-F1
#
_cell.length_a   1.000
_cell.length_b   1.000
_cell.length_c   1.000
_cell.angle_alpha   90.00
_cell.angle_beta   90.00
_cell.angle_gamma   90.00
#
_symmetry.space_group_name_H-M   'P 1'
#
loop_
_entity.id
_entity.type
_entity.pdbx_description
1 polymer ?
#
loop_
_entity_poly.entity_id
_entity_poly.type
_entity_poly.pdbx_seq_one_letter_code
_entity_poly.pdbx_strand_id
1 'polypeptide(L)'
;MSTECRIGVQNEDGSILSIYCHSDGFPAGVGAILFDFYDSEEKVRKLLILGDLFELGAVIGDSIPFEERGRRPSPRGSEWFDLPFQCIAYRRDRGDKGAEAMVSEGWESLKREMIKAFGPDHLYLWRSGEWWWCHYPFLDADMKALSEVLEEMMEAVARGEGCSGP
;
A
#
# COMPACT_ATOMS: atom_id res chain seq x y z
N MET A 1 -14.24 -4.88 -8.32
CA MET A 1 -14.38 -4.20 -7.02
C MET A 1 -12.98 -4.09 -6.48
N SER A 2 -12.47 -2.89 -6.38
CA SER A 2 -11.15 -2.56 -5.85
C SER A 2 -11.30 -2.16 -4.39
N THR A 3 -10.39 -2.62 -3.53
CA THR A 3 -10.22 -2.06 -2.19
C THR A 3 -9.01 -1.15 -2.25
N GLU A 4 -9.22 0.13 -2.00
CA GLU A 4 -8.23 1.16 -2.23
C GLU A 4 -7.50 1.49 -0.92
N CYS A 5 -6.21 1.78 -0.99
CA CYS A 5 -5.44 2.22 0.16
C CYS A 5 -4.53 3.40 -0.17
N ARG A 6 -4.04 4.07 0.88
CA ARG A 6 -2.95 5.04 0.80
C ARG A 6 -1.76 4.52 1.60
N ILE A 7 -0.57 4.66 1.04
CA ILE A 7 0.69 4.20 1.63
C ILE A 7 1.58 5.43 1.80
N GLY A 8 2.15 5.64 2.98
CA GLY A 8 2.97 6.81 3.23
C GLY A 8 4.06 6.62 4.27
N VAL A 9 4.91 7.63 4.39
CA VAL A 9 5.95 7.76 5.43
C VAL A 9 5.82 9.12 6.11
N GLN A 10 5.90 9.12 7.44
CA GLN A 10 6.00 10.34 8.22
C GLN A 10 7.47 10.75 8.38
N ASN A 11 7.79 11.99 8.02
CA ASN A 11 9.11 12.59 8.21
C ASN A 11 9.26 13.12 9.65
N GLU A 12 10.49 13.42 10.05
CA GLU A 12 10.82 13.96 11.38
C GLU A 12 10.13 15.29 11.69
N ASP A 13 9.90 16.11 10.66
CA ASP A 13 9.20 17.40 10.77
C ASP A 13 7.66 17.26 10.88
N GLY A 14 7.15 16.02 10.86
CA GLY A 14 5.73 15.70 10.92
C GLY A 14 5.02 15.68 9.57
N SER A 15 5.68 16.12 8.49
CA SER A 15 5.12 16.04 7.14
C SER A 15 4.99 14.58 6.69
N ILE A 16 4.04 14.31 5.80
CA ILE A 16 3.75 12.96 5.32
C ILE A 16 3.87 12.92 3.80
N LEU A 17 4.73 12.05 3.29
CA LEU A 17 4.81 11.70 1.88
C LEU A 17 3.97 10.45 1.64
N SER A 18 3.06 10.45 0.66
CA SER A 18 2.19 9.29 0.41
C SER A 18 1.78 9.09 -1.04
N ILE A 19 1.51 7.86 -1.41
CA ILE A 19 0.98 7.43 -2.72
C ILE A 19 -0.36 6.73 -2.54
N TYR A 20 -1.20 6.80 -3.56
CA TYR A 20 -2.41 6.01 -3.68
C TYR A 20 -2.11 4.61 -4.24
N CYS A 21 -2.86 3.59 -3.79
CA CYS A 21 -2.84 2.25 -4.35
C CYS A 21 -4.27 1.76 -4.61
N HIS A 22 -4.53 1.31 -5.83
CA HIS A 22 -5.88 0.99 -6.30
C HIS A 22 -6.38 -0.41 -5.88
N SER A 23 -5.49 -1.38 -5.70
CA SER A 23 -5.89 -2.79 -5.57
C SER A 23 -5.44 -3.42 -4.25
N ASP A 24 -6.29 -4.30 -3.73
CA ASP A 24 -6.06 -5.17 -2.56
C ASP A 24 -5.60 -4.44 -1.28
N GLY A 25 -6.19 -3.26 -1.01
CA GLY A 25 -5.82 -2.41 0.11
C GLY A 25 -6.04 -2.97 1.52
N PHE A 26 -6.60 -4.18 1.68
CA PHE A 26 -6.84 -4.82 2.98
C PHE A 26 -5.53 -5.17 3.70
N PRO A 27 -5.56 -5.30 5.05
CA PRO A 27 -4.38 -5.74 5.80
C PRO A 27 -3.83 -7.09 5.34
N ALA A 28 -4.68 -8.04 4.94
CA ALA A 28 -4.24 -9.33 4.39
C ALA A 28 -3.57 -9.25 3.01
N GLY A 29 -3.80 -8.16 2.26
CA GLY A 29 -3.25 -7.92 0.94
C GLY A 29 -2.05 -6.98 1.02
N VAL A 30 -2.28 -5.70 0.74
CA VAL A 30 -1.26 -4.65 0.83
C VAL A 30 -0.58 -4.62 2.19
N GLY A 31 -1.32 -4.77 3.29
CA GLY A 31 -0.72 -4.74 4.63
C GLY A 31 0.36 -5.81 4.83
N ALA A 32 0.05 -7.07 4.50
CA ALA A 32 0.99 -8.18 4.58
C ALA A 32 2.23 -7.95 3.70
N ILE A 33 2.06 -7.46 2.48
CA ILE A 33 3.18 -7.17 1.57
C ILE A 33 4.08 -6.05 2.14
N LEU A 34 3.49 -4.99 2.66
CA LEU A 34 4.23 -3.89 3.29
C LEU A 34 5.04 -4.38 4.49
N PHE A 35 4.41 -5.18 5.35
CA PHE A 35 5.03 -5.73 6.54
C PHE A 35 6.22 -6.64 6.21
N ASP A 36 6.06 -7.56 5.25
CA ASP A 36 7.09 -8.57 4.94
C ASP A 36 8.24 -8.03 4.08
N PHE A 37 7.95 -7.11 3.15
CA PHE A 37 8.92 -6.73 2.11
C PHE A 37 9.42 -5.28 2.22
N TYR A 38 8.65 -4.38 2.82
CA TYR A 38 8.97 -2.96 2.99
C TYR A 38 9.24 -2.60 4.46
N ASP A 39 10.12 -3.39 5.08
CA ASP A 39 10.56 -3.38 6.49
C ASP A 39 11.53 -2.25 6.90
N SER A 40 11.77 -1.28 6.02
CA SER A 40 12.78 -0.25 6.25
C SER A 40 12.43 1.02 5.50
N GLU A 41 12.71 2.16 6.12
CA GLU A 41 12.40 3.48 5.57
C GLU A 41 12.98 3.67 4.16
N GLU A 42 14.18 3.13 3.89
CA GLU A 42 14.79 3.18 2.56
C GLU A 42 13.93 2.49 1.51
N LYS A 43 13.42 1.29 1.79
CA LYS A 43 12.54 0.55 0.88
C LYS A 43 11.21 1.27 0.71
N VAL A 44 10.62 1.79 1.79
CA VAL A 44 9.38 2.57 1.73
C VAL A 44 9.57 3.80 0.86
N ARG A 45 10.65 4.57 1.04
CA ARG A 45 10.92 5.76 0.22
C ARG A 45 11.12 5.41 -1.25
N LYS A 46 11.79 4.30 -1.58
CA LYS A 46 11.90 3.80 -2.97
C LYS A 46 10.53 3.47 -3.56
N LEU A 47 9.62 2.88 -2.78
CA LEU A 47 8.24 2.64 -3.18
C LEU A 47 7.50 3.95 -3.49
N LEU A 48 7.59 4.94 -2.60
CA LEU A 48 6.90 6.22 -2.78
C LEU A 48 7.41 7.02 -3.99
N ILE A 49 8.70 6.87 -4.37
CA ILE A 49 9.25 7.51 -5.58
C ILE A 49 8.56 7.00 -6.86
N LEU A 50 8.04 5.76 -6.84
CA LEU A 50 7.34 5.16 -7.98
C LEU A 50 6.04 5.92 -8.32
N GLY A 51 5.43 6.57 -7.33
CA GLY A 51 4.15 7.26 -7.45
C GLY A 51 2.97 6.34 -7.20
N ASP A 52 1.79 6.76 -7.64
CA ASP A 52 0.55 6.01 -7.43
C ASP A 52 0.57 4.65 -8.14
N LEU A 53 0.02 3.66 -7.45
CA LEU A 53 0.03 2.25 -7.84
C LEU A 53 -1.34 1.78 -8.30
N PHE A 54 -1.32 0.93 -9.31
CA PHE A 54 -2.45 0.06 -9.61
C PHE A 54 -2.47 -1.14 -8.65
N GLU A 55 -1.32 -1.76 -8.40
CA GLU A 55 -1.15 -2.95 -7.55
C GLU A 55 0.24 -2.90 -6.90
N LEU A 56 0.31 -3.23 -5.61
CA LEU A 56 1.56 -3.35 -4.86
C LEU A 56 2.16 -4.75 -5.07
N GLY A 57 3.48 -4.83 -5.26
CA GLY A 57 4.22 -6.09 -5.23
C GLY A 57 5.32 -6.09 -4.18
N ALA A 58 5.85 -7.28 -3.87
CA ALA A 58 6.97 -7.51 -2.95
C ALA A 58 8.28 -6.78 -3.34
N VAL A 59 8.47 -6.44 -4.61
CA VAL A 59 9.61 -5.67 -5.11
C VAL A 59 9.16 -4.53 -6.02
N ILE A 60 10.03 -3.56 -6.26
CA ILE A 60 9.75 -2.46 -7.20
C ILE A 60 9.62 -2.95 -8.65
N GLY A 61 10.54 -3.82 -9.07
CA GLY A 61 10.59 -4.38 -10.43
C GLY A 61 10.88 -3.37 -11.54
N ASP A 62 10.74 -3.82 -12.77
CA ASP A 62 11.01 -3.05 -13.99
C ASP A 62 9.74 -2.44 -14.57
N SER A 63 9.90 -1.46 -15.47
CA SER A 63 8.77 -0.91 -16.22
C SER A 63 8.20 -1.94 -17.19
N ILE A 64 6.88 -2.06 -17.21
CA ILE A 64 6.16 -2.98 -18.10
C ILE A 64 5.08 -2.22 -18.89
N PRO A 65 4.64 -2.72 -20.06
CA PRO A 65 3.45 -2.20 -20.73
C PRO A 65 2.22 -2.39 -19.83
N PHE A 66 1.52 -1.30 -19.50
CA PHE A 66 0.39 -1.35 -18.56
C PHE A 66 -0.76 -2.26 -19.02
N GLU A 67 -0.96 -2.40 -20.33
CA GLU A 67 -1.96 -3.30 -20.93
C GLU A 67 -1.64 -4.77 -20.66
N GLU A 68 -0.38 -5.10 -20.40
CA GLU A 68 0.11 -6.46 -20.13
C GLU A 68 0.14 -6.81 -18.64
N ARG A 69 -0.28 -5.89 -17.75
CA ARG A 69 -0.32 -6.07 -16.29
C ARG A 69 -1.14 -7.27 -15.78
N GLY A 70 -1.95 -7.88 -16.64
CA GLY A 70 -2.72 -9.09 -16.31
C GLY A 70 -2.02 -10.41 -16.70
N ARG A 71 -0.91 -10.35 -17.44
CA ARG A 71 -0.20 -11.55 -17.94
C ARG A 71 0.75 -12.09 -16.86
N ARG A 72 0.27 -12.99 -15.99
CA ARG A 72 1.03 -13.54 -14.86
C ARG A 72 1.65 -14.93 -15.19
N PRO A 73 2.82 -15.08 -15.85
CA PRO A 73 3.41 -16.40 -16.00
C PRO A 73 3.89 -17.00 -14.69
N SER A 74 3.80 -18.33 -14.65
CA SER A 74 3.91 -19.18 -13.47
C SER A 74 5.32 -19.79 -13.34
N PRO A 75 5.74 -20.23 -12.14
CA PRO A 75 7.01 -20.93 -11.89
C PRO A 75 7.25 -22.24 -12.68
N ARG A 76 6.34 -22.64 -13.59
CA ARG A 76 6.45 -23.85 -14.42
C ARG A 76 6.99 -23.60 -15.84
N GLY A 77 7.55 -22.41 -16.09
CA GLY A 77 8.21 -22.02 -17.35
C GLY A 77 7.22 -21.59 -18.44
N SER A 78 7.58 -20.76 -19.41
CA SER A 78 8.76 -19.92 -19.68
C SER A 78 8.25 -18.77 -20.55
N GLU A 79 8.73 -17.54 -20.30
CA GLU A 79 8.37 -16.24 -20.92
C GLU A 79 7.64 -15.25 -19.98
N TRP A 80 8.42 -14.80 -18.98
CA TRP A 80 8.44 -13.51 -18.23
C TRP A 80 7.25 -12.95 -17.41
N PHE A 81 7.52 -12.83 -16.09
CA PHE A 81 6.89 -12.12 -14.96
C PHE A 81 6.05 -12.93 -13.96
N ASP A 82 6.66 -13.20 -12.80
CA ASP A 82 5.94 -13.38 -11.53
C ASP A 82 5.25 -12.05 -11.15
N LEU A 83 4.19 -11.68 -11.87
CA LEU A 83 3.47 -10.43 -11.70
C LEU A 83 2.92 -10.13 -10.30
N PRO A 84 2.57 -11.09 -9.42
CA PRO A 84 2.25 -10.75 -8.03
C PRO A 84 3.49 -10.33 -7.20
N PHE A 85 4.70 -10.37 -7.78
CA PHE A 85 5.93 -10.01 -7.08
C PHE A 85 6.35 -8.55 -7.26
N GLN A 86 5.97 -7.86 -8.35
CA GLN A 86 6.41 -6.47 -8.58
C GLN A 86 5.29 -5.44 -8.54
N CYS A 87 5.64 -4.20 -8.20
CA CYS A 87 4.70 -3.08 -8.28
C CYS A 87 4.26 -2.82 -9.73
N ILE A 88 3.01 -2.38 -9.90
CA ILE A 88 2.48 -1.82 -11.14
C ILE A 88 2.10 -0.36 -10.85
N ALA A 89 2.81 0.59 -11.45
CA ALA A 89 2.67 2.02 -11.15
C ALA A 89 2.03 2.79 -12.31
N TYR A 90 1.08 3.68 -12.00
CA TYR A 90 0.40 4.48 -13.00
C TYR A 90 1.37 5.39 -13.75
N ARG A 91 2.30 6.03 -13.04
CA ARG A 91 3.27 6.90 -13.67
C ARG A 91 4.28 6.13 -14.53
N ARG A 92 4.93 5.12 -13.94
CA ARG A 92 6.01 4.36 -14.60
C ARG A 92 5.49 3.53 -15.79
N ASP A 93 4.37 2.83 -15.62
CA ASP A 93 3.93 1.79 -16.57
C ASP A 93 2.83 2.31 -17.52
N ARG A 94 1.93 3.18 -17.04
CA ARG A 94 0.86 3.78 -17.86
C ARG A 94 1.21 5.16 -18.43
N GLY A 95 2.19 5.85 -17.84
CA GLY A 95 2.61 7.19 -18.26
C GLY A 95 1.75 8.32 -17.70
N ASP A 96 1.02 8.08 -16.61
CA ASP A 96 0.13 9.06 -16.01
C ASP A 96 0.89 10.28 -15.46
N LYS A 97 0.35 11.47 -15.72
CA LYS A 97 0.84 12.74 -15.17
C LYS A 97 0.09 13.07 -13.88
N GLY A 98 0.79 13.58 -12.87
CA GLY A 98 0.17 13.92 -11.59
C GLY A 98 0.02 12.74 -10.63
N ALA A 99 0.54 11.57 -11.00
CA ALA A 99 0.57 10.36 -10.18
C ALA A 99 1.85 10.27 -9.32
N GLU A 100 2.48 11.41 -9.02
CA GLU A 100 3.60 11.49 -8.09
C GLU A 100 3.14 11.40 -6.62
N ALA A 101 4.05 11.03 -5.72
CA ALA A 101 3.75 11.06 -4.30
C ALA A 101 3.33 12.46 -3.83
N MET A 102 2.26 12.50 -3.06
CA MET A 102 1.70 13.70 -2.46
C MET A 102 2.42 14.01 -1.15
N VAL A 103 2.74 15.28 -0.94
CA VAL A 103 3.25 15.81 0.34
C VAL A 103 2.10 16.46 1.10
N SER A 104 1.90 16.04 2.34
CA SER A 104 1.00 16.67 3.30
C SER A 104 1.79 17.28 4.44
N GLU A 105 1.41 18.48 4.89
CA GLU A 105 2.09 19.17 6.01
C GLU A 105 1.99 18.42 7.34
N GLY A 106 1.07 17.45 7.43
CA GLY A 106 0.88 16.58 8.59
C GLY A 106 -0.45 15.83 8.51
N TRP A 107 -0.83 15.19 9.61
CA TRP A 107 -2.02 14.33 9.71
C TRP A 107 -3.31 15.00 9.24
N GLU A 108 -3.60 16.21 9.74
CA GLU A 108 -4.82 16.94 9.39
C GLU A 108 -4.89 17.31 7.90
N SER A 109 -3.74 17.59 7.28
CA SER A 109 -3.66 17.85 5.85
C SER A 109 -3.94 16.56 5.08
N LEU A 110 -3.28 15.45 5.44
CA LEU A 110 -3.49 14.15 4.82
C LEU A 110 -4.95 13.72 4.88
N LYS A 111 -5.57 13.83 6.05
CA LYS A 111 -6.97 13.49 6.29
C LYS A 111 -7.92 14.28 5.41
N ARG A 112 -7.70 15.60 5.27
CA ARG A 112 -8.52 16.44 4.37
C ARG A 112 -8.42 15.97 2.93
N GLU A 113 -7.23 15.60 2.46
CA GLU A 113 -7.04 15.10 1.09
C GLU A 113 -7.70 13.72 0.88
N MET A 114 -7.60 12.83 1.87
CA MET A 114 -8.26 11.52 1.82
C MET A 114 -9.79 11.63 1.81
N ILE A 115 -10.38 12.57 2.56
CA ILE A 115 -11.84 12.77 2.57
C ILE A 115 -12.34 13.39 1.25
N LYS A 116 -11.62 14.35 0.66
CA LYS A 116 -12.03 15.01 -0.58
C LYS A 116 -12.10 14.07 -1.78
N ALA A 117 -11.30 13.03 -1.80
CA ALA A 117 -11.12 12.18 -2.97
C ALA A 117 -12.16 11.06 -3.14
N PHE A 118 -13.20 10.96 -2.28
CA PHE A 118 -13.86 9.65 -2.01
C PHE A 118 -12.78 8.60 -1.76
N GLY A 119 -11.89 8.95 -0.83
CA GLY A 119 -10.58 8.36 -0.76
C GLY A 119 -10.55 6.91 -0.32
N PRO A 120 -9.33 6.37 -0.21
CA PRO A 120 -9.12 4.96 0.08
C PRO A 120 -9.78 4.55 1.39
N ASP A 121 -10.03 3.25 1.54
CA ASP A 121 -10.62 2.68 2.77
C ASP A 121 -9.56 2.45 3.86
N HIS A 122 -8.29 2.28 3.45
CA HIS A 122 -7.17 1.99 4.35
C HIS A 122 -6.01 2.98 4.20
N LEU A 123 -5.33 3.24 5.31
CA LEU A 123 -4.10 4.01 5.39
C LEU A 123 -3.01 3.16 6.04
N TYR A 124 -1.86 3.09 5.38
CA TYR A 124 -0.62 2.51 5.91
C TYR A 124 0.42 3.63 6.03
N LEU A 125 0.96 3.81 7.23
CA LEU A 125 1.92 4.87 7.52
C LEU A 125 3.18 4.28 8.19
N TRP A 126 4.31 4.42 7.52
CA TRP A 126 5.62 4.14 8.11
C TRP A 126 6.01 5.28 9.05
N ARG A 127 6.22 4.96 10.33
CA ARG A 127 6.60 5.93 11.36
C ARG A 127 7.51 5.26 12.39
N SER A 128 8.62 5.92 12.71
CA SER A 128 9.54 5.48 13.78
C SER A 128 10.01 4.02 13.64
N GLY A 129 10.18 3.53 12.41
CA GLY A 129 10.67 2.17 12.15
C GLY A 129 9.59 1.08 12.12
N GLU A 130 8.30 1.45 12.15
CA GLU A 130 7.19 0.50 12.16
C GLU A 130 6.05 0.96 11.24
N TRP A 131 5.27 -0.01 10.75
CA TRP A 131 4.04 0.23 10.01
C TRP A 131 2.84 0.41 10.94
N TRP A 132 2.11 1.50 10.73
CA TRP A 132 0.84 1.80 11.36
C TRP A 132 -0.29 1.69 10.35
N TRP A 133 -1.44 1.21 10.79
CA TRP A 133 -2.63 1.04 9.97
C TRP A 133 -3.86 1.69 10.58
N CYS A 134 -4.70 2.28 9.73
CA CYS A 134 -6.02 2.77 10.09
C CYS A 134 -6.99 2.56 8.92
N HIS A 135 -8.28 2.38 9.23
CA HIS A 135 -9.36 2.35 8.24
C HIS A 135 -10.21 3.62 8.35
N TYR A 136 -10.97 3.94 7.30
CA TYR A 136 -11.92 5.05 7.32
C TYR A 136 -12.90 4.86 8.51
N PRO A 137 -13.16 5.87 9.36
CA PRO A 137 -13.02 7.32 9.14
C PRO A 137 -11.70 8.01 9.62
N PHE A 138 -10.55 7.33 9.55
CA PHE A 138 -9.20 7.91 9.73
C PHE A 138 -9.07 8.81 10.96
N LEU A 139 -9.28 8.22 12.14
CA LEU A 139 -8.99 8.88 13.40
C LEU A 139 -7.59 8.48 13.85
N ASP A 140 -6.78 9.46 14.29
CA ASP A 140 -5.43 9.18 14.81
C ASP A 140 -5.48 8.22 16.01
N ALA A 141 -6.55 8.32 16.81
CA ALA A 141 -6.82 7.41 17.93
C ALA A 141 -7.09 5.95 17.51
N ASP A 142 -7.42 5.70 16.24
CA ASP A 142 -7.74 4.37 15.72
C ASP A 142 -6.55 3.75 14.96
N MET A 143 -5.39 4.41 14.97
CA MET A 143 -4.15 3.85 14.43
C MET A 143 -3.70 2.66 15.28
N LYS A 144 -3.48 1.52 14.62
CA LYS A 144 -2.95 0.30 15.22
C LYS A 144 -1.60 -0.04 14.61
N ALA A 145 -0.74 -0.71 15.39
CA ALA A 145 0.45 -1.33 14.82
C ALA A 145 0.02 -2.41 13.83
N LEU A 146 0.59 -2.41 12.62
CA LEU A 146 0.22 -3.38 11.59
C LEU A 146 0.57 -4.81 12.00
N SER A 147 1.63 -4.98 12.79
CA SER A 147 2.02 -6.24 13.42
C SER A 147 0.87 -6.86 14.23
N GLU A 148 0.26 -6.08 15.13
CA GLU A 148 -0.87 -6.51 15.96
C GLU A 148 -2.10 -6.88 15.10
N VAL A 149 -2.40 -6.08 14.08
CA VAL A 149 -3.53 -6.35 13.17
C VAL A 149 -3.34 -7.67 12.43
N LEU A 150 -2.13 -7.94 11.93
CA LEU A 150 -1.84 -9.18 11.21
C LEU A 150 -1.85 -10.40 12.15
N GLU A 151 -1.37 -10.25 13.39
CA GLU A 151 -1.43 -11.30 14.40
C GLU A 151 -2.89 -11.65 14.76
N GLU A 152 -3.73 -10.66 15.04
CA GLU A 152 -5.16 -10.85 15.32
C GLU A 152 -5.86 -11.61 14.18
N MET A 153 -5.53 -11.28 12.93
CA MET A 153 -6.08 -11.94 11.75
C MET A 153 -5.60 -13.39 11.63
N MET A 154 -4.31 -13.65 11.83
CA MET A 154 -3.76 -15.01 11.82
C MET A 154 -4.40 -15.89 12.89
N GLU A 155 -4.62 -15.35 14.08
CA GLU A 155 -5.30 -16.08 15.14
C GLU A 155 -6.77 -16.36 14.83
N ALA A 156 -7.49 -15.39 14.24
CA ALA A 156 -8.88 -15.60 13.83
C ALA A 156 -8.99 -16.72 12.77
N VAL A 157 -8.07 -16.74 11.80
CA VAL A 157 -7.96 -17.82 10.82
C VAL A 157 -7.69 -19.16 11.50
N ALA A 158 -6.78 -19.20 12.50
CA ALA A 158 -6.47 -20.42 13.25
C ALA A 158 -7.67 -20.93 14.08
N ARG A 159 -8.55 -20.03 14.52
CA ARG A 159 -9.82 -20.38 15.20
C ARG A 159 -10.93 -20.82 14.24
N GLY A 160 -10.73 -20.74 12.93
CA GLY A 160 -11.75 -21.05 11.93
C GLY A 160 -12.84 -19.98 11.82
N GLU A 161 -12.61 -18.80 12.39
CA GLU A 161 -13.46 -17.63 12.24
C GLU A 161 -13.11 -17.04 10.86
N GLY A 162 -14.02 -17.17 9.89
CA GLY A 162 -13.80 -16.59 8.56
C GLY A 162 -13.51 -15.10 8.71
N CYS A 163 -12.46 -14.61 8.03
CA CYS A 163 -12.14 -13.18 7.94
C CYS A 163 -13.27 -12.41 7.23
N SER A 164 -14.39 -12.18 7.91
CA SER A 164 -15.26 -11.07 7.63
C SER A 164 -14.59 -9.84 8.25
N GLY A 165 -13.75 -9.17 7.45
CA GLY A 165 -13.19 -7.87 7.84
C GLY A 165 -14.32 -6.89 8.17
N PRO A 166 -14.10 -5.95 9.12
CA PRO A 166 -15.02 -4.84 9.34
C PRO A 166 -15.21 -3.98 8.10
#